data_AF-A0AAD4IJG6-F1
#
_entry.id   AF-A0AAD4IJG6-F1
#
_cell.length_a   1.000
_cell.length_b   1.000
_cell.length_c   1.000
_cell.angle_alpha   90.00
_cell.angle_beta   90.00
_cell.angle_gamma   90.00
#
_symmetry.space_group_name_H-M   'P 1'
#
loop_
_entity.id
_entity.type
_entity.pdbx_description
1 polymer ?
#
loop_
_entity_poly.entity_id
_entity_poly.type
_entity_poly.pdbx_seq_one_letter_code
_entity_poly.pdbx_strand_id
1 'polypeptide(L)'
;MSTTDLDEAERWSLVPFGDLSRRRGGVSGESGGMDEVTQRMPQNLNRNTFFSGEIISVNDRLTPEGCLRVIRNLWYHNDRLYLELHDHADELEPLSVGEDVLRGPIYDALPRGIQIEDEAWPLLFSVSRTMLSWKKTAWEQGWEATMPGEDMGSWAEELWGACGGIRDGD
;
A
#
# COMPACT_ATOMS: atom_id res chain seq x y z
N MET A 1 -26.92 -6.38 21.46
CA MET A 1 -25.67 -6.80 20.79
C MET A 1 -26.07 -7.17 19.38
N SER A 2 -25.79 -6.27 18.44
CA SER A 2 -26.23 -6.37 17.05
C SER A 2 -25.32 -7.33 16.30
N THR A 3 -25.88 -8.25 15.54
CA THR A 3 -25.18 -9.31 14.78
C THR A 3 -24.52 -8.79 13.50
N THR A 4 -24.46 -7.47 13.30
CA THR A 4 -23.90 -6.81 12.12
C THR A 4 -22.40 -6.53 12.20
N ASP A 5 -21.80 -6.55 13.40
CA ASP A 5 -20.36 -6.28 13.57
C ASP A 5 -19.44 -7.47 13.21
N LEU A 6 -20.00 -8.70 13.11
CA LEU A 6 -19.18 -9.88 12.83
C LEU A 6 -18.84 -10.07 11.34
N ASP A 7 -19.72 -9.64 10.43
CA ASP A 7 -19.51 -9.79 8.98
C ASP A 7 -18.46 -8.81 8.45
N GLU A 8 -18.26 -7.67 9.12
CA GLU A 8 -17.24 -6.72 8.70
C GLU A 8 -15.85 -7.28 8.99
N ALA A 9 -15.64 -7.90 10.17
CA ALA A 9 -14.36 -8.47 10.58
C ALA A 9 -13.84 -9.60 9.66
N GLU A 10 -14.73 -10.40 9.05
CA GLU A 10 -14.33 -11.50 8.17
C GLU A 10 -13.79 -11.02 6.80
N ARG A 11 -14.16 -9.80 6.37
CA ARG A 11 -13.62 -9.21 5.12
C ARG A 11 -12.19 -8.68 5.27
N TRP A 12 -11.68 -8.60 6.50
CA TRP A 12 -10.36 -8.04 6.84
C TRP A 12 -9.33 -9.10 7.28
N SER A 13 -9.66 -10.40 7.19
CA SER A 13 -8.71 -11.49 7.44
C SER A 13 -7.67 -11.60 6.32
N LEU A 14 -6.54 -10.93 6.53
CA LEU A 14 -5.36 -11.00 5.66
C LEU A 14 -4.53 -12.25 5.96
N VAL A 15 -4.83 -13.37 5.30
CA VAL A 15 -3.82 -14.44 5.15
C VAL A 15 -3.94 -15.17 3.81
N PRO A 16 -2.91 -15.07 2.95
CA PRO A 16 -2.44 -16.25 2.26
C PRO A 16 -0.93 -16.40 2.48
N PHE A 17 -0.54 -17.07 3.57
CA PHE A 17 0.79 -17.67 3.63
C PHE A 17 0.78 -18.87 2.69
N GLY A 18 1.28 -18.65 1.47
CA GLY A 18 1.75 -19.74 0.63
C GLY A 18 2.85 -20.48 1.37
N ASP A 19 2.53 -21.69 1.80
CA ASP A 19 3.43 -22.66 2.42
C ASP A 19 4.65 -22.91 1.50
N LEU A 20 5.79 -22.28 1.81
CA LEU A 20 7.05 -22.47 1.10
C LEU A 20 7.83 -23.69 1.61
N SER A 21 7.17 -24.71 2.15
CA SER A 21 7.85 -25.87 2.73
C SER A 21 7.34 -27.22 2.21
N ARG A 22 7.49 -27.47 0.91
CA ARG A 22 7.92 -28.78 0.33
C ARG A 22 7.72 -28.82 -1.18
N ARG A 23 8.82 -28.85 -1.94
CA ARG A 23 9.00 -29.80 -3.06
C ARG A 23 10.48 -29.93 -3.39
N ARG A 24 11.10 -30.87 -2.69
CA ARG A 24 12.38 -31.49 -3.04
C ARG A 24 12.19 -32.21 -4.38
N GLY A 25 13.22 -32.14 -5.23
CA GLY A 25 13.17 -32.50 -6.64
C GLY A 25 12.70 -33.91 -6.99
N GLY A 26 12.29 -34.04 -8.25
CA GLY A 26 12.03 -35.29 -8.95
C GLY A 26 12.02 -35.01 -10.44
N VAL A 27 13.07 -35.48 -11.12
CA VAL A 27 13.29 -35.46 -12.57
C VAL A 27 12.42 -36.54 -13.24
N SER A 28 11.88 -36.26 -14.43
CA SER A 28 11.88 -37.12 -15.65
C SER A 28 10.61 -36.95 -16.49
N GLY A 29 10.78 -36.89 -17.82
CA GLY A 29 9.72 -37.19 -18.79
C GLY A 29 9.76 -36.33 -20.06
N GLU A 30 9.92 -36.99 -21.20
CA GLU A 30 10.40 -36.50 -22.50
C GLU A 30 9.33 -35.95 -23.46
N SER A 31 9.85 -35.27 -24.50
CA SER A 31 9.44 -35.26 -25.93
C SER A 31 8.12 -34.64 -26.41
N GLY A 32 8.26 -33.78 -27.42
CA GLY A 32 7.21 -33.42 -28.38
C GLY A 32 7.34 -31.98 -28.86
N GLY A 33 7.89 -31.77 -30.06
CA GLY A 33 8.28 -30.45 -30.57
C GLY A 33 7.14 -29.52 -30.99
N MET A 34 7.52 -28.31 -31.40
CA MET A 34 6.74 -27.47 -32.31
C MET A 34 7.64 -26.36 -32.88
N ASP A 35 7.73 -26.33 -34.21
CA ASP A 35 7.92 -25.09 -34.95
C ASP A 35 6.76 -24.15 -34.57
N GLU A 36 7.05 -22.95 -34.07
CA GLU A 36 6.13 -21.83 -34.25
C GLU A 36 6.86 -20.48 -34.22
N VAL A 37 7.05 -19.95 -35.43
CA VAL A 37 7.29 -18.54 -35.69
C VAL A 37 6.00 -17.79 -35.36
N THR A 38 5.93 -17.11 -34.20
CA THR A 38 4.81 -16.20 -33.94
C THR A 38 5.23 -14.93 -33.20
N GLN A 39 5.43 -13.89 -34.01
CA GLN A 39 4.97 -12.51 -33.84
C GLN A 39 5.47 -11.71 -32.62
N ARG A 40 6.34 -10.72 -32.92
CA ARG A 40 6.44 -9.48 -32.12
C ARG A 40 5.07 -8.81 -32.06
N MET A 41 4.39 -8.91 -30.93
CA MET A 41 3.21 -8.10 -30.64
C MET A 41 3.60 -6.64 -30.31
N PRO A 42 2.78 -5.65 -30.68
CA PRO A 42 3.04 -4.24 -30.44
C PRO A 42 3.01 -3.94 -28.94
N GLN A 43 4.06 -3.29 -28.43
CA GLN A 43 4.24 -2.89 -27.03
C GLN A 43 3.37 -1.66 -26.64
N ASN A 44 2.06 -1.75 -26.80
CA ASN A 44 1.09 -0.80 -26.25
C ASN A 44 -0.06 -1.57 -25.56
N LEU A 45 0.28 -2.50 -24.67
CA LEU A 45 -0.69 -3.08 -23.76
C LEU A 45 -0.75 -2.22 -22.49
N ASN A 46 -1.96 -1.77 -22.15
CA ASN A 46 -2.25 -1.13 -20.87
C ASN A 46 -1.63 -1.95 -19.73
N ARG A 47 -0.69 -1.36 -18.99
CA ARG A 47 0.03 -2.05 -17.92
C ARG A 47 -0.81 -1.98 -16.66
N ASN A 48 -1.51 -3.07 -16.36
CA ASN A 48 -2.34 -3.18 -15.17
C ASN A 48 -1.60 -3.95 -14.08
N THR A 49 -1.67 -3.45 -12.83
CA THR A 49 -1.18 -4.18 -11.66
C THR A 49 -2.37 -4.65 -10.84
N PHE A 50 -2.32 -5.90 -10.40
CA PHE A 50 -3.38 -6.52 -9.61
C PHE A 50 -2.89 -6.88 -8.20
N PHE A 51 -3.77 -6.76 -7.22
CA PHE A 51 -3.57 -7.33 -5.89
C PHE A 51 -4.86 -7.98 -5.40
N SER A 52 -4.79 -9.24 -4.99
CA SER A 52 -5.95 -10.00 -4.47
C SER A 52 -7.20 -9.96 -5.36
N GLY A 53 -7.02 -9.90 -6.68
CA GLY A 53 -8.11 -9.83 -7.65
C GLY A 53 -8.58 -8.40 -8.02
N GLU A 54 -8.10 -7.36 -7.33
CA GLU A 54 -8.43 -5.96 -7.63
C GLU A 54 -7.34 -5.32 -8.50
N ILE A 55 -7.75 -4.46 -9.44
CA ILE A 55 -6.82 -3.62 -10.20
C ILE A 55 -6.41 -2.46 -9.30
N ILE A 56 -5.13 -2.40 -8.93
CA ILE A 56 -4.59 -1.34 -8.07
C ILE A 56 -3.86 -0.25 -8.87
N SER A 57 -3.60 -0.49 -10.15
CA SER A 57 -3.04 0.52 -11.04
C SER A 57 -3.32 0.23 -12.51
N VAL A 58 -3.42 1.29 -13.31
CA VAL A 58 -3.53 1.24 -14.76
C VAL A 58 -2.56 2.26 -15.35
N ASN A 59 -1.68 1.85 -16.27
CA ASN A 59 -0.72 2.73 -16.94
C ASN A 59 0.11 3.58 -15.96
N ASP A 60 0.67 2.90 -14.96
CA ASP A 60 1.49 3.48 -13.89
C ASP A 60 0.78 4.49 -12.96
N ARG A 61 -0.55 4.66 -13.10
CA ARG A 61 -1.40 5.45 -12.20
C ARG A 61 -2.17 4.55 -11.24
N LEU A 62 -2.34 5.00 -10.00
CA LEU A 62 -3.14 4.29 -9.01
C LEU A 62 -4.61 4.25 -9.43
N THR A 63 -5.36 3.24 -8.98
CA THR A 63 -6.84 3.27 -8.98
C THR A 63 -7.34 3.70 -7.59
N PRO A 64 -8.65 3.94 -7.37
CA PRO A 64 -9.18 4.17 -6.03
C PRO A 64 -8.80 3.06 -5.03
N GLU A 65 -8.87 1.80 -5.43
CA GLU A 65 -8.43 0.65 -4.63
C GLU A 65 -6.91 0.69 -4.40
N GLY A 66 -6.14 1.12 -5.40
CA GLY A 66 -4.71 1.37 -5.27
C GLY A 66 -4.39 2.43 -4.23
N CYS A 67 -5.12 3.55 -4.22
CA CYS A 67 -4.95 4.63 -3.24
C CYS A 67 -5.26 4.13 -1.82
N LEU A 68 -6.39 3.43 -1.62
CA LEU A 68 -6.73 2.81 -0.33
C LEU A 68 -5.61 1.88 0.17
N ARG A 69 -5.05 1.09 -0.75
CA ARG A 69 -3.94 0.18 -0.44
C ARG A 69 -2.66 0.94 -0.07
N VAL A 70 -2.34 2.02 -0.76
CA VAL A 70 -1.18 2.87 -0.44
C VAL A 70 -1.33 3.44 0.97
N ILE A 71 -2.49 4.00 1.33
CA ILE A 71 -2.72 4.54 2.68
C ILE A 71 -2.58 3.44 3.74
N ARG A 72 -3.13 2.25 3.49
CA ARG A 72 -2.99 1.10 4.41
C ARG A 72 -1.54 0.65 4.56
N ASN A 73 -0.79 0.54 3.47
CA ASN A 73 0.63 0.17 3.55
C ASN A 73 1.42 1.26 4.26
N LEU A 74 1.12 2.53 4.01
CA LEU A 74 1.77 3.66 4.65
C LEU A 74 1.59 3.66 6.17
N TRP A 75 0.43 3.21 6.67
CA TRP A 75 0.23 2.96 8.10
C TRP A 75 1.22 1.96 8.68
N TYR A 76 1.42 0.85 7.98
CA TYR A 76 2.33 -0.22 8.39
C TYR A 76 3.79 0.24 8.35
N HIS A 77 4.20 0.95 7.28
CA HIS A 77 5.57 1.43 7.17
C HIS A 77 5.87 2.56 8.17
N ASN A 78 4.91 3.44 8.48
CA ASN A 78 5.06 4.41 9.56
C ASN A 78 5.09 3.76 10.94
N ASP A 79 4.49 2.57 11.12
CA ASP A 79 4.61 1.82 12.38
C ASP A 79 6.05 1.40 12.64
N ARG A 80 6.67 0.84 11.61
CA ARG A 80 8.08 0.45 11.66
C ARG A 80 8.99 1.66 11.86
N LEU A 81 8.74 2.75 11.13
CA LEU A 81 9.50 3.99 11.31
C LEU A 81 9.36 4.51 12.75
N TYR A 82 8.15 4.50 13.33
CA TYR A 82 7.94 4.94 14.70
C TYR A 82 8.76 4.13 15.69
N LEU A 83 8.74 2.79 15.59
CA LEU A 83 9.52 1.90 16.45
C LEU A 83 11.03 2.17 16.30
N GLU A 84 11.51 2.30 15.07
CA GLU A 84 12.92 2.60 14.79
C GLU A 84 13.34 3.96 15.39
N LEU A 85 12.54 5.00 15.23
CA LEU A 85 12.86 6.33 15.78
C LEU A 85 12.73 6.38 17.30
N HIS A 86 11.74 5.71 17.88
CA HIS A 86 11.52 5.67 19.32
C HIS A 86 12.68 5.01 20.06
N ASP A 87 13.24 3.92 19.52
CA ASP A 87 14.38 3.23 20.10
C ASP A 87 15.65 4.09 20.14
N HIS A 88 15.73 5.16 19.33
CA HIS A 88 16.94 5.98 19.16
C HIS A 88 16.78 7.42 19.67
N ALA A 89 15.55 7.90 19.92
CA ALA A 89 15.28 9.26 20.34
C ALA A 89 14.28 9.30 21.49
N ASP A 90 14.74 9.74 22.66
CA ASP A 90 13.94 9.85 23.89
C ASP A 90 12.70 10.77 23.73
N GLU A 91 12.71 11.67 22.74
CA GLU A 91 11.57 12.56 22.41
C GLU A 91 11.39 12.67 20.89
N LEU A 92 10.76 11.67 20.26
CA LEU A 92 10.31 11.82 18.88
C LEU A 92 9.23 12.91 18.83
N GLU A 93 9.45 13.94 18.01
CA GLU A 93 8.42 14.92 17.63
C GLU A 93 7.93 14.65 16.20
N PRO A 94 6.80 13.93 16.03
CA PRO A 94 6.31 13.46 14.74
C PRO A 94 6.13 14.55 13.69
N LEU A 95 5.72 15.75 14.12
CA LEU A 95 5.51 16.87 13.20
C LEU A 95 6.82 17.48 12.69
N SER A 96 7.93 17.24 13.40
CA SER A 96 9.26 17.74 13.03
C SER A 96 10.05 16.75 12.17
N VAL A 97 9.50 15.58 11.87
CA VAL A 97 10.17 14.57 11.01
C VAL A 97 10.33 15.13 9.59
N GLY A 98 11.58 15.14 9.14
CA GLY A 98 11.98 15.64 7.82
C GLY A 98 11.41 14.80 6.68
N GLU A 99 11.09 15.45 5.55
CA GLU A 99 10.55 14.77 4.37
C GLU A 99 11.50 13.72 3.79
N ASP A 100 12.81 13.93 3.92
CA ASP A 100 13.87 12.99 3.55
C ASP A 100 13.75 11.66 4.32
N VAL A 101 13.36 11.70 5.60
CA VAL A 101 13.10 10.51 6.42
C VAL A 101 11.79 9.84 5.98
N LEU A 102 10.75 10.63 5.71
CA LEU A 102 9.43 10.11 5.34
C LEU A 102 9.38 9.50 3.93
N ARG A 103 10.28 9.90 3.03
CA ARG A 103 10.35 9.38 1.65
C ARG A 103 10.51 7.86 1.62
N GLY A 104 11.32 7.27 2.51
CA GLY A 104 11.53 5.82 2.56
C GLY A 104 10.24 5.04 2.75
N PRO A 105 9.53 5.22 3.88
CA PRO A 105 8.23 4.59 4.14
C PRO A 105 7.19 4.84 3.05
N ILE A 106 7.17 6.05 2.47
CA ILE A 106 6.26 6.38 1.37
C ILE A 106 6.58 5.55 0.14
N TYR A 107 7.85 5.43 -0.27
CA TYR A 107 8.24 4.58 -1.40
C TYR A 107 7.93 3.10 -1.16
N ASP A 108 8.16 2.61 0.05
CA ASP A 108 7.88 1.22 0.40
C ASP A 108 6.38 0.90 0.37
N ALA A 109 5.52 1.90 0.63
CA ALA A 109 4.07 1.75 0.56
C ALA A 109 3.52 1.65 -0.87
N LEU A 110 4.25 2.19 -1.85
CA LEU A 110 3.81 2.26 -3.25
C LEU A 110 3.91 0.90 -3.96
N PRO A 111 2.92 0.54 -4.80
CA PRO A 111 3.07 -0.59 -5.70
C PRO A 111 4.27 -0.37 -6.64
N ARG A 112 4.97 -1.47 -6.95
CA ARG A 112 6.18 -1.39 -7.79
C ARG A 112 5.87 -0.79 -9.16
N GLY A 113 6.70 0.19 -9.53
CA GLY A 113 6.63 0.84 -10.84
C GLY A 113 5.53 1.88 -10.97
N ILE A 114 4.89 2.29 -9.86
CA ILE A 114 4.05 3.48 -9.79
C ILE A 114 4.92 4.71 -9.63
N GLN A 115 4.55 5.77 -10.34
CA GLN A 115 5.08 7.10 -10.14
C GLN A 115 4.01 7.95 -9.47
N ILE A 116 4.39 8.64 -8.40
CA ILE A 116 3.53 9.60 -7.71
C ILE A 116 3.78 10.96 -8.35
N GLU A 117 2.69 11.64 -8.72
CA GLU A 117 2.74 13.01 -9.24
C GLU A 117 3.28 13.97 -8.16
N ASP A 118 3.99 15.01 -8.58
CA ASP A 118 4.67 15.94 -7.65
C ASP A 118 3.69 16.57 -6.65
N GLU A 119 2.45 16.77 -7.09
CA GLU A 119 1.31 17.32 -6.36
C GLU A 119 0.84 16.45 -5.19
N ALA A 120 1.07 15.13 -5.24
CA ALA A 120 0.65 14.19 -4.20
C ALA A 120 1.66 14.05 -3.05
N TRP A 121 2.90 14.49 -3.23
CA TRP A 121 3.93 14.40 -2.18
C TRP A 121 3.59 15.17 -0.90
N PRO A 122 3.15 16.44 -0.95
CA PRO A 122 2.78 17.18 0.25
C PRO A 122 1.69 16.46 1.07
N LEU A 123 0.71 15.86 0.40
CA LEU A 123 -0.34 15.06 1.04
C LEU A 123 0.25 13.85 1.75
N LEU A 124 1.08 13.06 1.06
CA LEU A 124 1.70 11.85 1.62
C LEU A 124 2.59 12.16 2.85
N PHE A 125 3.29 13.30 2.84
CA PHE A 125 4.05 13.76 4.00
C PHE A 125 3.13 14.15 5.16
N SER A 126 2.06 14.90 4.88
CA SER A 126 1.08 15.29 5.90
C SER A 126 0.42 14.07 6.57
N VAL A 127 -0.03 13.13 5.75
CA VAL A 127 -0.61 11.86 6.20
C VAL A 127 0.40 11.09 7.06
N SER A 128 1.64 10.92 6.61
CA SER A 128 2.68 10.20 7.36
C SER A 128 2.94 10.81 8.74
N ARG A 129 3.06 12.15 8.81
CA ARG A 129 3.24 12.85 10.10
C ARG A 129 2.04 12.66 11.03
N THR A 130 0.83 12.66 10.48
CA THR A 130 -0.41 12.42 11.23
C THR A 130 -0.43 11.00 11.79
N MET A 131 -0.09 10.01 10.98
CA MET A 131 0.02 8.61 11.41
C MET A 131 1.06 8.44 12.53
N LEU A 132 2.23 9.06 12.39
CA LEU A 132 3.27 9.05 13.43
C LEU A 132 2.80 9.74 14.73
N SER A 133 2.04 10.83 14.63
CA SER A 133 1.44 11.52 15.77
C SER A 133 0.43 10.65 16.51
N TRP A 134 -0.41 9.90 15.78
CA TRP A 134 -1.33 8.96 16.38
C TRP A 134 -0.62 7.80 17.05
N LYS A 135 0.45 7.28 16.45
CA LYS A 135 1.28 6.22 17.06
C LYS A 135 1.95 6.68 18.34
N LYS A 136 2.52 7.88 18.35
CA LYS A 136 3.05 8.51 19.57
C LYS A 136 1.98 8.64 20.65
N THR A 137 0.84 9.22 20.31
CA THR A 137 -0.27 9.44 21.24
C THR A 137 -0.78 8.13 21.84
N ALA A 138 -0.99 7.11 21.01
CA ALA A 138 -1.44 5.80 21.46
C ALA A 138 -0.42 5.14 22.39
N TRP A 139 0.87 5.20 22.03
CA TRP A 139 1.96 4.69 22.85
C TRP A 139 2.02 5.38 24.23
N GLU A 140 1.97 6.71 24.28
CA GLU A 140 1.96 7.50 25.52
C GLU A 140 0.76 7.16 26.41
N GLN A 141 -0.36 6.75 25.82
CA GLN A 141 -1.57 6.33 26.54
C GLN A 141 -1.57 4.82 26.87
N GLY A 142 -0.57 4.06 26.43
CA GLY A 142 -0.47 2.62 26.63
C GLY A 142 -1.47 1.80 25.79
N TRP A 143 -1.91 2.34 24.66
CA TRP A 143 -2.89 1.74 23.75
C TRP A 143 -2.24 1.37 22.41
N GLU A 144 -2.89 0.44 21.69
CA GLU A 144 -2.52 0.15 20.31
C GLU A 144 -3.08 1.24 19.39
N ALA A 145 -2.22 1.79 18.53
CA ALA A 145 -2.64 2.79 17.56
C ALA A 145 -3.56 2.15 16.52
N THR A 146 -4.70 2.79 16.24
CA THR A 146 -5.61 2.37 15.17
C THR A 146 -5.84 3.51 14.19
N MET A 147 -6.07 3.17 12.92
CA MET A 147 -6.49 4.13 11.91
C MET A 147 -8.01 4.07 11.78
N PRO A 148 -8.73 5.18 11.99
CA PRO A 148 -10.15 5.24 11.70
C PRO A 148 -10.42 5.00 10.21
N GLY A 149 -11.46 4.21 9.90
CA GLY A 149 -11.80 3.89 8.51
C GLY A 149 -12.21 5.12 7.67
N GLU A 150 -12.82 6.11 8.30
CA GLU A 150 -13.21 7.38 7.66
C GLU A 150 -11.98 8.17 7.18
N ASP A 151 -10.96 8.32 8.03
CA ASP A 151 -9.71 8.99 7.68
C ASP A 151 -8.96 8.25 6.56
N MET A 152 -8.95 6.91 6.63
CA MET A 152 -8.38 6.09 5.56
C MET A 152 -9.07 6.35 4.21
N GLY A 153 -10.41 6.43 4.22
CA GLY A 153 -11.20 6.73 3.03
C GLY A 153 -10.95 8.13 2.49
N SER A 154 -10.94 9.14 3.37
CA SER A 154 -10.67 10.54 3.00
C SER A 154 -9.30 10.69 2.36
N TRP A 155 -8.24 10.15 3.00
CA TRP A 155 -6.89 10.26 2.45
C TRP A 155 -6.72 9.50 1.14
N ALA A 156 -7.42 8.38 0.95
CA ALA A 156 -7.40 7.65 -0.31
C ALA A 156 -8.10 8.45 -1.42
N GLU A 157 -9.22 9.12 -1.13
CA GLU A 157 -9.90 10.00 -2.08
C GLU A 157 -9.04 11.22 -2.43
N GLU A 158 -8.41 11.86 -1.43
CA GLU A 158 -7.49 12.97 -1.64
C GLU A 158 -6.28 12.55 -2.49
N LEU A 159 -5.71 11.38 -2.21
CA LEU A 159 -4.58 10.85 -2.97
C LEU A 159 -4.98 10.53 -4.41
N TRP A 160 -6.18 9.99 -4.61
CA TRP A 160 -6.73 9.77 -5.94
C TRP A 160 -6.88 11.07 -6.71
N GLY A 161 -7.46 12.10 -6.08
CA GLY A 161 -7.59 13.43 -6.67
C GLY A 161 -6.25 14.07 -7.00
N ALA A 162 -5.25 13.92 -6.13
CA ALA A 162 -3.90 14.48 -6.32
C ALA A 162 -3.10 13.78 -7.43
N CYS A 163 -3.43 12.53 -7.79
CA CYS A 163 -2.76 11.77 -8.86
C CYS A 163 -3.50 11.87 -10.22
N GLY A 164 -4.35 12.89 -10.39
CA GLY A 164 -5.11 13.11 -11.62
C GLY A 164 -6.27 12.14 -11.81
N GLY A 165 -6.88 11.69 -10.71
CA GLY A 165 -8.07 10.86 -10.74
C GLY A 165 -9.20 11.54 -11.50
N ILE A 166 -9.57 10.98 -12.66
CA ILE A 166 -10.70 11.48 -13.46
C ILE A 166 -11.95 11.27 -12.61
N ARG A 167 -12.51 12.36 -12.08
CA ARG A 167 -13.88 12.36 -11.58
C ARG A 167 -14.76 12.31 -12.83
N ASP A 168 -15.66 11.34 -12.92
CA ASP A 168 -16.66 11.32 -13.99
C ASP A 168 -17.40 12.67 -13.99
N GLY A 169 -17.10 13.58 -14.93
CA GLY A 169 -17.67 14.92 -14.93
C GLY A 169 -16.93 16.05 -15.66
N ASP A 170 -15.78 15.83 -16.31
CA ASP A 170 -15.13 16.81 -17.21
C ASP A 170 -15.30 16.45 -18.70
#